data_AF-A0A959YRH2-F1
#
_entry.id   AF-A0A959YRH2-F1
#
_cell.length_a   1.000
_cell.length_b   1.000
_cell.length_c   1.000
_cell.angle_alpha   90.00
_cell.angle_beta   90.00
_cell.angle_gamma   90.00
#
_symmetry.space_group_name_H-M   'P 1'
#
loop_
_entity.id
_entity.type
_entity.pdbx_description
1 polymer ?
#
loop_
_entity_poly.entity_id
_entity_poly.type
_entity_poly.pdbx_seq_one_letter_code
_entity_poly.pdbx_strand_id
1 'polypeptide(L)'
;MDTQFSKLQETAKSIRKSIIQSLVSSGSGHTGGSLGLTDLFTALYFQVLNHKPDNPAWKKRDRLILSIGHVAPVLYATLAHAGYFPVEELLTLRKL
;
A
#
# COMPACT_ATOMS: atom_id res chain seq x y z
N MET A 1 -13.89 20.23 -0.34
CA MET A 1 -13.76 18.90 -0.97
C MET A 1 -12.41 18.73 -1.66
N ASP A 2 -11.87 19.78 -2.28
CA ASP A 2 -10.63 19.69 -3.08
C ASP A 2 -9.37 19.29 -2.30
N THR A 3 -9.24 19.71 -1.04
CA THR A 3 -8.07 19.42 -0.20
C THR A 3 -7.95 17.95 0.18
N GLN A 4 -9.05 17.26 0.45
CA GLN A 4 -9.03 15.83 0.80
C GLN A 4 -8.69 14.96 -0.40
N PHE A 5 -9.30 15.26 -1.55
CA PHE A 5 -9.01 14.56 -2.80
C PHE A 5 -7.55 14.74 -3.22
N SER A 6 -7.03 15.97 -3.13
CA SER A 6 -5.60 16.26 -3.41
C SER A 6 -4.66 15.47 -2.50
N LYS A 7 -5.00 15.32 -1.21
CA LYS A 7 -4.21 14.51 -0.27
C LYS A 7 -4.15 13.04 -0.69
N LEU A 8 -5.27 12.47 -1.13
CA LEU A 8 -5.30 11.09 -1.64
C LEU A 8 -4.46 10.93 -2.91
N GLN A 9 -4.49 11.91 -3.82
CA GLN A 9 -3.66 11.88 -5.03
C GLN A 9 -2.16 11.86 -4.69
N GLU A 10 -1.72 12.69 -3.74
CA GLU A 10 -0.32 12.70 -3.31
C GLU A 10 0.07 11.43 -2.53
N THR A 11 -0.84 10.87 -1.71
CA THR A 11 -0.63 9.55 -1.09
C THR A 11 -0.48 8.46 -2.16
N ALA A 12 -1.37 8.41 -3.14
CA ALA A 12 -1.32 7.43 -4.22
C ALA A 12 -0.03 7.55 -5.05
N LYS A 13 0.41 8.77 -5.34
CA LYS A 13 1.69 9.05 -6.00
C LYS A 13 2.88 8.57 -5.17
N SER A 14 2.85 8.76 -3.86
CA SER A 14 3.90 8.29 -2.94
C SER A 14 3.96 6.77 -2.88
N ILE A 15 2.80 6.11 -2.80
CA ILE A 15 2.70 4.64 -2.86
C ILE A 15 3.25 4.11 -4.19
N ARG A 16 2.92 4.72 -5.34
CA ARG A 16 3.47 4.33 -6.65
C ARG A 16 4.99 4.41 -6.68
N LYS A 17 5.58 5.48 -6.12
CA LYS A 17 7.04 5.61 -6.02
C LYS A 17 7.64 4.47 -5.19
N SER A 18 7.06 4.18 -4.03
CA SER A 18 7.52 3.08 -3.16
C SER A 18 7.39 1.71 -3.83
N ILE A 19 6.32 1.45 -4.58
CA ILE A 19 6.16 0.21 -5.37
C ILE A 19 7.32 0.07 -6.37
N ILE A 20 7.60 1.11 -7.16
CA ILE A 20 8.67 1.09 -8.15
C ILE A 20 10.03 0.86 -7.48
N GLN A 21 10.33 1.58 -6.39
CA GLN A 21 11.59 1.42 -5.65
C GLN A 21 11.76 -0.01 -5.09
N SER A 22 10.69 -0.59 -4.54
CA SER A 22 10.71 -1.96 -4.00
C SER A 22 10.96 -3.00 -5.09
N LEU A 23 10.30 -2.84 -6.25
CA LEU A 23 10.46 -3.73 -7.40
C LEU A 23 11.85 -3.63 -8.01
N VAL A 24 12.40 -2.42 -8.12
CA VAL A 24 13.78 -2.21 -8.59
C VAL A 24 14.79 -2.82 -7.61
N SER A 25 14.63 -2.58 -6.30
CA SER A 25 15.51 -3.12 -5.25
C SER A 25 15.50 -4.64 -5.17
N SER A 26 14.38 -5.27 -5.51
CA SER A 26 14.22 -6.74 -5.50
C SER A 26 14.51 -7.40 -6.85
N GLY A 27 14.71 -6.63 -7.92
CA GLY A 27 14.94 -7.12 -9.28
C GLY A 27 13.79 -7.94 -9.87
N SER A 28 12.61 -7.99 -9.22
CA SER A 28 11.52 -8.88 -9.64
C SER A 28 10.15 -8.46 -9.08
N GLY A 29 9.06 -8.80 -9.78
CA GLY A 29 7.68 -8.61 -9.31
C GLY A 29 6.72 -8.15 -10.41
N HIS A 30 5.52 -7.71 -10.03
CA HIS A 30 4.43 -7.41 -10.96
C HIS A 30 4.07 -5.92 -10.94
N THR A 31 4.66 -5.14 -11.85
CA THR A 31 4.52 -3.68 -11.89
C THR A 31 3.10 -3.22 -12.29
N GLY A 32 2.59 -3.71 -13.42
CA GLY A 32 1.35 -3.17 -14.02
C GLY A 32 0.15 -3.25 -13.08
N GLY A 33 -0.16 -4.44 -12.56
CA GLY A 33 -1.29 -4.62 -11.65
C GLY A 33 -1.11 -3.88 -10.31
N SER A 34 0.11 -3.77 -9.80
CA SER A 34 0.38 -3.01 -8.56
C SER A 34 0.10 -1.52 -8.74
N LEU A 35 0.58 -0.93 -9.84
CA LEU A 35 0.35 0.49 -10.14
C LEU A 35 -1.11 0.79 -10.48
N GLY A 36 -1.79 -0.12 -11.18
CA GLY A 36 -3.20 0.02 -11.56
C GLY A 36 -4.16 0.03 -10.36
N LEU A 37 -3.83 -0.72 -9.30
CA LEU A 37 -4.66 -0.79 -8.09
C LEU A 37 -4.37 0.32 -7.07
N THR A 38 -3.37 1.17 -7.29
CA THR A 38 -2.89 2.09 -6.25
C THR A 38 -3.95 3.09 -5.81
N ASP A 39 -4.76 3.64 -6.72
CA ASP A 39 -5.82 4.60 -6.34
C ASP A 39 -6.92 3.92 -5.51
N LEU A 40 -7.30 2.69 -5.87
CA LEU A 40 -8.26 1.88 -5.11
C LEU A 40 -7.73 1.61 -3.69
N PHE A 41 -6.49 1.13 -3.57
CA PHE A 41 -5.89 0.85 -2.27
C PHE A 41 -5.73 2.12 -1.43
N THR A 42 -5.42 3.24 -2.06
CA THR A 42 -5.34 4.55 -1.39
C THR A 42 -6.71 4.98 -0.85
N ALA A 43 -7.76 4.89 -1.66
CA ALA A 43 -9.12 5.21 -1.19
C ALA A 43 -9.56 4.27 -0.05
N LEU A 44 -9.26 2.97 -0.18
CA LEU A 44 -9.64 1.97 0.83
C LEU A 44 -8.96 2.24 2.17
N TYR A 45 -7.63 2.37 2.22
CA TYR A 45 -6.92 2.53 3.49
C TYR A 45 -6.98 3.95 4.06
N PHE A 46 -7.09 5.00 3.25
CA PHE A 46 -6.99 6.37 3.75
C PHE A 46 -8.35 7.09 3.84
N GLN A 47 -9.46 6.40 3.50
CA GLN A 47 -10.80 6.99 3.59
C GLN A 47 -11.92 6.00 3.96
N VAL A 48 -11.90 4.75 3.47
CA VAL A 48 -13.09 3.86 3.55
C VAL A 48 -13.00 2.84 4.68
N LEU A 49 -11.88 2.15 4.83
CA LEU A 49 -11.75 1.03 5.78
C LEU A 49 -11.61 1.54 7.21
N ASN A 50 -12.28 0.87 8.13
CA ASN A 50 -12.06 1.01 9.56
C ASN A 50 -10.90 0.10 9.96
N HIS A 51 -9.74 0.68 10.20
CA HIS A 51 -8.55 -0.07 10.63
C HIS A 51 -7.68 0.74 11.58
N LYS A 52 -6.74 0.04 12.24
CA LYS A 52 -5.83 0.60 13.24
C LYS A 52 -4.42 0.04 12.99
N PRO A 53 -3.48 0.82 12.44
CA PRO A 53 -2.11 0.37 12.19
C PRO A 53 -1.37 -0.04 13.47
N ASP A 54 -1.64 0.66 14.58
CA ASP A 54 -1.13 0.39 15.92
C ASP A 54 -1.78 -0.83 16.61
N ASN A 55 -2.92 -1.30 16.08
CA ASN A 55 -3.59 -2.52 16.53
C ASN A 55 -4.09 -3.38 15.35
N PRO A 56 -3.19 -4.04 14.60
CA PRO A 56 -3.55 -4.84 13.42
C PRO A 56 -4.50 -6.01 13.71
N ALA A 57 -4.51 -6.49 14.96
CA ALA A 57 -5.35 -7.59 15.43
C ALA A 57 -6.73 -7.12 15.93
N TRP A 58 -7.05 -5.82 15.82
CA TRP A 58 -8.33 -5.28 16.28
C TRP A 58 -9.53 -6.04 15.69
N LYS A 59 -10.29 -6.73 16.54
CA LYS A 59 -11.35 -7.68 16.16
C LYS A 59 -12.43 -7.09 15.23
N LYS A 60 -12.71 -5.79 15.33
CA LYS A 60 -13.76 -5.09 14.56
C LYS A 60 -13.24 -4.40 13.29
N ARG A 61 -11.97 -4.57 12.91
CA ARG A 61 -11.43 -3.96 11.70
C ARG A 61 -12.10 -4.52 10.45
N ASP A 62 -12.20 -3.69 9.43
CA ASP A 62 -12.50 -4.15 8.09
C ASP A 62 -11.33 -5.02 7.56
N ARG A 63 -11.68 -5.96 6.67
CA ARG A 63 -10.72 -6.92 6.12
C ARG A 63 -10.67 -6.78 4.61
N LEU A 64 -9.47 -6.50 4.10
CA LEU A 64 -9.15 -6.55 2.69
C LEU A 64 -8.32 -7.79 2.41
N ILE A 65 -8.71 -8.55 1.38
CA ILE A 65 -7.98 -9.74 0.93
C ILE A 65 -7.57 -9.52 -0.53
N LEU A 66 -6.27 -9.46 -0.78
CA LEU A 66 -5.72 -9.35 -2.14
C LEU A 66 -5.62 -10.74 -2.76
N SER A 67 -6.71 -11.20 -3.38
CA SER A 67 -6.80 -12.55 -3.98
C SER A 67 -5.76 -12.77 -5.10
N ILE A 68 -5.47 -11.73 -5.88
CA ILE A 68 -4.38 -11.71 -6.87
C ILE A 68 -3.02 -11.43 -6.20
N GLY A 69 -2.58 -12.33 -5.31
CA GLY A 69 -1.43 -12.10 -4.43
C GLY A 69 -0.09 -11.80 -5.12
N HIS A 70 0.04 -12.08 -6.42
CA HIS A 70 1.23 -11.76 -7.20
C HIS A 70 1.49 -10.25 -7.33
N VAL A 71 0.47 -9.39 -7.14
CA VAL A 71 0.61 -7.92 -7.04
C VAL A 71 0.78 -7.41 -5.60
N ALA A 72 1.30 -8.25 -4.70
CA ALA A 72 1.59 -7.89 -3.30
C ALA A 72 2.27 -6.53 -3.05
N PRO A 73 3.17 -6.00 -3.92
CA PRO A 73 3.79 -4.69 -3.68
C PRO A 73 2.81 -3.54 -3.44
N VAL A 74 1.62 -3.53 -4.05
CA VAL A 74 0.61 -2.49 -3.76
C VAL A 74 0.10 -2.59 -2.33
N LEU A 75 -0.15 -3.81 -1.84
CA LEU A 75 -0.60 -4.04 -0.47
C LEU A 75 0.49 -3.62 0.51
N TYR A 76 1.74 -4.05 0.29
CA TYR A 76 2.85 -3.73 1.20
C TYR A 76 3.12 -2.24 1.25
N ALA A 77 3.24 -1.57 0.09
CA ALA A 77 3.45 -0.14 0.05
C ALA A 77 2.29 0.63 0.71
N THR A 78 1.04 0.22 0.47
CA THR A 78 -0.12 0.86 1.11
C THR A 78 -0.10 0.69 2.63
N LEU A 79 0.20 -0.51 3.14
CA LEU A 79 0.30 -0.76 4.57
C LEU A 79 1.43 0.05 5.24
N ALA A 80 2.59 0.16 4.59
CA ALA A 80 3.70 0.97 5.09
C ALA A 80 3.31 2.46 5.20
N HIS A 81 2.72 3.02 4.14
CA HIS A 81 2.23 4.41 4.15
C HIS A 81 1.05 4.62 5.11
N ALA A 82 0.28 3.58 5.41
CA ALA A 82 -0.76 3.60 6.43
C ALA A 82 -0.20 3.45 7.86
N GLY A 83 1.11 3.22 8.03
CA GLY A 83 1.77 3.18 9.34
C GLY A 83 1.82 1.80 10.01
N TYR A 84 1.61 0.71 9.26
CA TYR A 84 1.73 -0.65 9.82
C TYR A 84 3.18 -1.07 10.10
N PHE A 85 4.12 -0.52 9.33
CA PHE A 85 5.56 -0.73 9.47
C PHE A 85 6.32 0.39 8.72
N PRO A 86 7.63 0.59 8.96
CA PRO A 86 8.41 1.66 8.32
C PRO A 86 8.47 1.52 6.80
N VAL A 87 8.45 2.64 6.07
CA VAL A 87 8.48 2.64 4.59
C VAL A 87 9.79 2.07 4.05
N GLU A 88 10.88 2.22 4.80
CA GLU A 88 12.22 1.75 4.47
C GLU A 88 12.27 0.21 4.36
N GLU A 89 11.42 -0.50 5.10
CA GLU A 89 11.34 -1.96 5.08
C GLU A 89 10.93 -2.49 3.69
N LEU A 90 10.24 -1.68 2.89
CA LEU A 90 9.86 -2.05 1.52
C LEU A 90 11.06 -2.37 0.62
N LEU A 91 12.25 -1.83 0.93
CA LEU A 91 13.50 -2.13 0.19
C LEU A 91 14.02 -3.55 0.44
N THR A 92 13.47 -4.26 1.43
CA THR A 92 13.77 -5.66 1.77
C THR A 92 12.88 -6.67 1.03
N LEU A 93 11.98 -6.20 0.15
CA LEU A 93 11.10 -7.07 -0.64
C LEU A 93 11.87 -8.24 -1.26
N ARG A 94 11.44 -9.48 -0.93
CA ARG A 94 12.00 -10.75 -1.43
C ARG A 94 13.47 -11.01 -1.05
N LYS A 95 14.00 -10.36 -0.02
CA LYS A 95 15.33 -10.64 0.53
C LYS A 95 15.20 -11.51 1.79
N LEU A 96 16.23 -12.33 2.04
CA LEU A 96 16.37 -13.19 3.23
C LEU A 96 17.34 -12.55 4.23
#